data_AF-A0A524L5Z4-F1
#
_entry.id   AF-A0A524L5Z4-F1
#
_cell.length_a   1.000
_cell.length_b   1.000
_cell.length_c   1.000
_cell.angle_alpha   90.00
_cell.angle_beta   90.00
_cell.angle_gamma   90.00
#
_symmetry.space_group_name_H-M   'P 1'
#
loop_
_entity.id
_entity.type
_entity.pdbx_description
1 polymer ?
#
loop_
_entity_poly.entity_id
_entity_poly.type
_entity_poly.pdbx_seq_one_letter_code
_entity_poly.pdbx_strand_id
1 'polypeptide(L)'
;MKWFEVSYDAENITISRRKLLVLKSVKMIPWARIIRICFLAGDQIRFDEVYIFTDERPESYVIPLDAYDGLQLWNEIIKRGLFDAELAIKAASASSDELLCWPPEKE
;
A
#
# COMPACT_ATOMS: atom_id res chain seq x y z
N MET A 1 0.49 -10.32 17.96
CA MET A 1 1.83 -9.74 17.72
C MET A 1 1.80 -9.02 16.39
N LYS A 2 2.20 -7.73 16.34
CA LYS A 2 2.19 -6.96 15.09
C LYS A 2 3.50 -7.24 14.32
N TRP A 3 3.40 -7.88 13.16
CA TRP A 3 4.51 -8.39 12.37
C TRP A 3 4.98 -7.40 11.29
N PHE A 4 4.17 -6.38 11.01
CA PHE A 4 4.37 -5.36 9.97
C PHE A 4 4.05 -3.96 10.52
N GLU A 5 4.98 -3.03 10.34
CA GLU A 5 4.88 -1.65 10.77
C GLU A 5 5.19 -0.75 9.57
N VAL A 6 4.34 0.23 9.32
CA VAL A 6 4.57 1.26 8.31
C VAL A 6 4.62 2.62 8.99
N SER A 7 5.47 3.49 8.49
CA SER A 7 5.49 4.90 8.83
C SER A 7 5.81 5.71 7.58
N TYR A 8 5.59 7.02 7.61
CA TYR A 8 5.92 7.88 6.49
C TYR A 8 6.24 9.29 6.95
N ASP A 9 7.01 9.99 6.13
CA ASP A 9 7.32 11.40 6.27
C ASP A 9 6.97 12.17 4.97
N ALA A 10 7.47 13.40 4.83
CA ALA A 10 7.22 14.22 3.66
C ALA A 10 7.75 13.59 2.36
N GLU A 11 8.86 12.85 2.43
CA GLU A 11 9.65 12.38 1.29
C GLU A 11 9.54 10.86 1.06
N ASN A 12 9.36 10.06 2.12
CA ASN A 12 9.44 8.62 2.06
C ASN A 12 8.36 7.89 2.86
N ILE A 13 7.99 6.69 2.39
CA ILE A 13 7.33 5.66 3.17
C ILE A 13 8.39 4.70 3.69
N THR A 14 8.33 4.37 4.98
CA THR A 14 9.20 3.39 5.62
C THR A 14 8.40 2.15 6.03
N ILE A 15 8.81 0.98 5.53
CA ILE A 15 8.21 -0.30 5.86
C ILE A 15 9.20 -1.08 6.73
N SER A 16 8.75 -1.54 7.89
CA SER A 16 9.52 -2.35 8.82
C SER A 16 8.82 -3.68 9.10
N ARG A 17 9.50 -4.80 8.82
CA ARG A 17 9.04 -6.13 9.24
C ARG A 17 9.76 -6.57 10.50
N ARG A 18 8.99 -6.98 11.52
CA ARG A 18 9.55 -7.47 12.78
C ARG A 18 9.63 -8.99 12.73
N LYS A 19 10.82 -9.52 12.43
CA LYS A 19 11.12 -10.96 12.60
C LYS A 19 11.74 -11.13 13.98
N LEU A 20 11.14 -11.97 14.84
CA LEU A 20 11.75 -12.29 16.13
C LEU A 20 13.18 -12.78 15.89
N LEU A 21 14.14 -12.15 16.59
CA LEU A 21 15.58 -12.44 16.61
C LEU A 21 16.45 -11.98 15.43
N VAL A 22 15.95 -11.27 14.42
CA VAL A 22 16.79 -10.76 13.31
C VAL A 22 16.44 -9.31 12.95
N LEU A 23 17.49 -8.54 12.59
CA LEU A 23 17.47 -7.16 12.11
C LEU A 23 16.19 -6.81 11.33
N LYS A 24 15.51 -5.73 11.75
CA LYS A 24 14.36 -5.14 11.04
C LYS A 24 14.74 -4.99 9.56
N SER A 25 14.05 -5.69 8.67
CA SER A 25 14.14 -5.39 7.24
C SER A 25 13.39 -4.09 7.01
N VAL A 26 14.13 -2.99 6.99
CA VAL A 26 13.61 -1.65 6.70
C VAL A 26 13.71 -1.41 5.19
N LYS A 27 12.60 -1.06 4.56
CA LYS A 27 12.55 -0.61 3.16
C LYS A 27 12.03 0.82 3.15
N MET A 28 12.65 1.67 2.35
CA MET A 28 12.21 3.04 2.12
C MET A 28 11.72 3.15 0.69
N ILE A 29 10.57 3.79 0.51
CA ILE A 29 9.92 4.02 -0.78
C ILE A 29 9.76 5.53 -0.92
N PRO A 30 10.49 6.20 -1.81
CA PRO A 30 10.29 7.62 -2.06
C PRO A 30 8.92 7.86 -2.69
N TRP A 31 8.15 8.82 -2.18
CA TRP A 31 6.83 9.15 -2.74
C TRP A 31 6.91 9.50 -4.23
N ALA A 32 7.94 10.23 -4.62
CA ALA A 32 8.16 10.69 -6.00
C ALA A 32 8.47 9.56 -7.00
N ARG A 33 8.82 8.36 -6.50
CA ARG A 33 9.15 7.19 -7.32
C ARG A 33 7.94 6.28 -7.55
N ILE A 34 6.82 6.55 -6.89
CA ILE A 34 5.60 5.76 -7.05
C ILE A 34 4.97 6.06 -8.40
N ILE A 35 4.82 5.03 -9.22
CA ILE A 35 4.27 5.14 -10.57
C ILE A 35 2.84 4.60 -10.67
N ARG A 36 2.46 3.69 -9.75
CA ARG A 36 1.15 3.06 -9.73
C ARG A 36 0.86 2.51 -8.35
N ILE A 37 -0.39 2.58 -7.95
CA ILE A 37 -0.90 1.98 -6.73
C ILE A 37 -2.11 1.12 -7.10
N CYS A 38 -2.18 -0.09 -6.56
CA CYS A 38 -3.36 -0.92 -6.64
C CYS A 38 -3.91 -1.25 -5.26
N PHE A 39 -5.22 -1.37 -5.17
CA PHE A 39 -5.93 -1.79 -3.98
C PHE A 39 -6.64 -3.11 -4.29
N LEU A 40 -6.50 -4.06 -3.38
CA LEU A 40 -7.24 -5.32 -3.40
C LEU A 40 -8.10 -5.39 -2.15
N ALA A 41 -9.41 -5.43 -2.34
CA ALA A 41 -10.34 -5.69 -1.24
C ALA A 41 -10.15 -7.12 -0.74
N GLY A 42 -9.96 -7.25 0.57
CA GLY A 42 -9.90 -8.52 1.26
C GLY A 42 -11.26 -9.22 1.32
N ASP A 43 -11.27 -10.42 1.89
CA ASP A 43 -12.47 -11.21 2.13
C ASP A 43 -12.63 -11.54 3.62
N GLN A 44 -13.45 -12.53 3.97
CA GLN A 44 -13.60 -12.95 5.37
C GLN A 44 -12.32 -13.52 6.00
N ILE A 45 -11.29 -13.80 5.20
CA ILE A 45 -10.06 -14.50 5.57
C ILE A 45 -8.83 -13.62 5.34
N ARG A 46 -8.84 -12.75 4.33
CA ARG A 46 -7.74 -11.88 3.90
C ARG A 46 -8.04 -10.43 4.23
N PHE A 47 -7.01 -9.70 4.67
CA PHE A 47 -7.11 -8.25 4.84
C PHE A 47 -6.99 -7.54 3.49
N ASP A 48 -7.51 -6.32 3.43
CA ASP A 48 -7.27 -5.42 2.32
C ASP A 48 -5.78 -5.18 2.13
N GLU A 49 -5.34 -5.10 0.88
CA GLU A 49 -3.93 -4.95 0.53
C GLU A 49 -3.73 -3.78 -0.43
N VAL A 50 -2.67 -3.01 -0.15
CA VAL A 50 -2.18 -1.94 -1.01
C VAL A 50 -0.88 -2.38 -1.67
N TYR A 51 -0.86 -2.31 -2.99
CA TYR A 51 0.27 -2.64 -3.84
C TYR A 51 0.88 -1.34 -4.36
N ILE A 52 2.11 -1.04 -3.98
CA ILE A 52 2.83 0.17 -4.41
C ILE A 52 3.90 -0.23 -5.42
N PHE A 53 3.78 0.26 -6.65
CA PHE A 53 4.75 0.06 -7.72
C PHE A 53 5.62 1.30 -7.86
N THR A 54 6.92 1.09 -8.05
CA THR A 54 7.89 2.17 -8.29
C THR A 54 8.62 1.97 -9.61
N ASP A 55 9.27 3.01 -10.11
CA ASP A 55 10.17 2.96 -11.27
C ASP A 55 11.53 2.30 -10.97
N GLU A 56 11.82 2.00 -9.69
CA GLU A 56 13.10 1.44 -9.26
C GLU A 56 13.18 -0.10 -9.41
N ARG A 57 12.03 -0.78 -9.46
CA ARG A 57 11.97 -2.24 -9.54
C ARG A 57 10.66 -2.73 -10.18
N PRO A 58 10.64 -3.92 -10.79
CA PRO A 58 9.43 -4.45 -11.40
C PRO A 58 8.39 -4.95 -10.38
N GLU A 59 8.79 -5.34 -9.17
CA GLU A 59 7.86 -5.88 -8.17
C GLU A 59 7.20 -4.80 -7.30
N SER A 60 5.91 -4.98 -6.98
CA SER A 60 5.20 -4.13 -6.03
C SER A 60 5.62 -4.36 -4.58
N TYR A 61 5.58 -3.31 -3.78
CA TYR A 61 5.55 -3.42 -2.31
C TYR A 61 4.11 -3.71 -1.88
N VAL A 62 3.91 -4.83 -1.18
CA VAL A 62 2.59 -5.20 -0.65
C VAL A 62 2.52 -4.79 0.83
N ILE A 63 1.50 -3.99 1.14
CA ILE A 63 1.22 -3.47 2.48
C ILE A 63 -0.22 -3.86 2.82
N PRO A 64 -0.44 -4.73 3.80
CA PRO A 64 -1.79 -5.01 4.27
C PRO A 64 -2.30 -3.85 5.12
N LEU A 65 -3.58 -3.50 5.00
CA LEU A 65 -4.18 -2.39 5.75
C LEU A 65 -4.26 -2.66 7.26
N ASP A 66 -4.21 -3.92 7.67
CA ASP A 66 -4.14 -4.33 9.09
C ASP A 66 -2.75 -4.07 9.72
N ALA A 67 -1.76 -3.69 8.92
CA ALA A 67 -0.45 -3.28 9.40
C ALA A 67 -0.58 -2.09 10.37
N TYR A 68 0.41 -1.95 11.25
CA TYR A 68 0.50 -0.75 12.07
C TYR A 68 0.65 0.48 11.18
N ASP A 69 -0.25 1.45 11.35
CA ASP A 69 -0.43 2.65 10.52
C ASP A 69 -0.78 2.40 9.03
N GLY A 70 -1.27 1.20 8.67
CA GLY A 70 -1.69 0.87 7.31
C GLY A 70 -2.83 1.76 6.79
N LEU A 71 -3.88 1.96 7.60
CA LEU A 71 -4.99 2.86 7.26
C LEU A 71 -4.55 4.33 7.14
N GLN A 72 -3.61 4.77 7.98
CA GLN A 72 -3.04 6.12 7.95
C GLN A 72 -2.27 6.34 6.66
N LEU A 73 -1.44 5.37 6.26
CA LEU A 73 -0.75 5.39 4.97
C LEU A 73 -1.75 5.47 3.81
N TRP A 74 -2.80 4.66 3.83
CA TRP A 74 -3.80 4.66 2.77
C TRP A 74 -4.48 6.02 2.59
N ASN A 75 -4.87 6.65 3.71
CA ASN A 75 -5.41 8.00 3.69
C ASN A 75 -4.41 9.02 3.12
N GLU A 76 -3.12 8.89 3.45
CA GLU A 76 -2.07 9.76 2.93
C GLU A 76 -1.86 9.59 1.42
N ILE A 77 -1.90 8.34 0.92
CA ILE A 77 -1.84 8.02 -0.51
C ILE A 77 -2.95 8.77 -1.28
N ILE A 78 -4.19 8.70 -0.79
CA ILE A 78 -5.34 9.37 -1.41
C ILE A 78 -5.17 10.90 -1.34
N LYS A 79 -4.76 11.44 -0.17
CA LYS A 79 -4.53 12.88 0.01
C LYS A 79 -3.47 13.43 -0.95
N ARG A 80 -2.44 12.64 -1.27
CA ARG A 80 -1.38 13.00 -2.22
C ARG A 80 -1.80 12.85 -3.68
N GLY A 81 -3.01 12.35 -3.96
CA GLY A 81 -3.50 12.13 -5.32
C GLY A 81 -2.80 10.96 -6.04
N LEU A 82 -2.14 10.07 -5.29
CA LEU A 82 -1.47 8.90 -5.86
C LEU A 82 -2.44 7.74 -6.12
N PHE A 83 -3.66 7.83 -5.59
CA PHE A 83 -4.78 6.97 -5.91
C PHE A 83 -6.04 7.82 -6.02
N ASP A 84 -6.87 7.53 -7.01
CA ASP A 84 -8.09 8.29 -7.25
C ASP A 84 -9.09 8.12 -6.09
N ALA A 85 -9.65 9.24 -5.61
CA ALA A 85 -10.50 9.24 -4.42
C ALA A 85 -11.86 8.57 -4.69
N GLU A 86 -12.42 8.72 -5.90
CA GLU A 86 -13.67 8.04 -6.26
C GLU A 86 -13.45 6.53 -6.42
N LEU A 87 -12.31 6.14 -7.00
CA LEU A 87 -11.88 4.74 -7.08
C LEU A 87 -11.68 4.15 -5.68
N ALA A 88 -11.15 4.90 -4.71
CA ALA A 88 -11.00 4.45 -3.34
C ALA A 88 -12.36 4.17 -2.66
N ILE A 89 -13.38 5.00 -2.92
CA ILE A 89 -14.74 4.77 -2.43
C ILE A 89 -15.31 3.48 -3.03
N LYS A 90 -15.13 3.29 -4.35
CA LYS A 90 -15.54 2.05 -5.03
C LYS A 90 -14.83 0.84 -4.44
N ALA A 91 -13.53 0.94 -4.23
CA ALA A 91 -12.69 -0.11 -3.68
C ALA A 91 -13.15 -0.58 -2.29
N ALA A 92 -13.58 0.35 -1.42
CA ALA A 92 -14.12 0.00 -0.10
C ALA A 92 -15.45 -0.77 -0.16
N SER A 93 -16.16 -0.69 -1.28
CA SER A 93 -17.41 -1.42 -1.54
C SER A 93 -17.27 -2.56 -2.54
N ALA A 94 -16.06 -2.78 -3.06
CA ALA A 94 -15.79 -3.76 -4.11
C ALA A 94 -15.89 -5.18 -3.55
N SER A 95 -16.13 -6.12 -4.46
CA SER A 95 -16.12 -7.54 -4.13
C SER A 95 -14.69 -7.96 -3.80
N SER A 96 -14.52 -8.88 -2.85
CA SER A 96 -13.22 -9.53 -2.62
C SER A 96 -12.74 -10.17 -3.93
N ASP A 97 -11.51 -9.88 -4.34
CA ASP A 97 -10.81 -10.29 -5.58
C ASP A 97 -10.73 -9.25 -6.72
N GLU A 98 -11.38 -8.08 -6.63
CA GLU A 98 -11.17 -7.02 -7.63
C GLU A 98 -9.91 -6.19 -7.31
N LEU A 99 -8.90 -6.24 -8.19
CA LEU A 99 -7.70 -5.42 -8.10
C LEU A 99 -7.91 -4.09 -8.84
N LEU A 100 -8.07 -3.01 -8.08
CA LEU A 100 -8.28 -1.67 -8.61
C LEU A 100 -6.98 -0.89 -8.63
N CYS A 101 -6.52 -0.48 -9.81
CA CYS A 101 -5.24 0.20 -9.99
C CYS A 101 -5.39 1.63 -10.48
N TRP A 102 -4.53 2.51 -9.97
CA TRP A 102 -4.37 3.89 -10.45
C TRP A 102 -2.89 4.26 -10.65
N PRO A 103 -2.52 4.92 -11.75
CA PRO A 103 -3.35 5.11 -12.95
C PRO A 103 -3.75 3.76 -13.58
N PRO A 104 -4.83 3.71 -14.38
CA PRO A 104 -5.17 2.52 -15.13
C PRO A 104 -4.04 2.17 -16.11
N GLU A 105 -3.93 0.90 -16.48
CA GLU A 105 -3.06 0.51 -17.58
C GLU A 105 -3.47 1.27 -18.83
N LYS A 106 -2.50 1.87 -19.50
CA LYS A 106 -2.71 2.40 -20.85
C LYS A 106 -2.82 1.19 -21.77
N GLU A 107 -3.99 0.99 -22.37
CA GLU A 107 -4.17 0.08 -23.51
C GLU A 107 -3.22 0.42 -24.66
#